data_AF-A0A5N5KXY3-F1
#
_entry.id   AF-A0A5N5KXY3-F1
#
_cell.length_a   1.000
_cell.length_b   1.000
_cell.length_c   1.000
_cell.angle_alpha   90.00
_cell.angle_beta   90.00
_cell.angle_gamma   90.00
#
_symmetry.space_group_name_H-M   'P 1'
#
loop_
_entity.id
_entity.type
_entity.pdbx_description
1 polymer ?
#
loop_
_entity_poly.entity_id
_entity_poly.type
_entity_poly.pdbx_seq_one_letter_code
_entity_poly.pdbx_strand_id
1 'polypeptide(L)'
;MDGNDQYTWLFAPPGQQSAYPYAAPPSQPSWQLTPQTSHQPYSPNSGYNPQPTPAPNWAHLPPCPGSNLVQGWSWYGFENLVICPSCWASFASATPLAPLAPLQNLPIAEPRMCCLYSPRMRALWIEAGTNPSHAAVQQLLDFSLMRLEVYSATVPTVNYLRHQLMLQRSQAMHLSQMSTMYQGMDSMKIIAGTADKHHEYGNNQLGWFRTEHGATSAQFEMERRAAAARADDPGTLAVIAELEARWMAVE
;
A
#
# COMPACT_ATOMS: atom_id res chain seq x y z
N MET A 1 11.90 1.61 37.29
CA MET A 1 11.26 0.34 36.86
C MET A 1 10.07 0.74 36.00
N ASP A 2 10.29 1.44 34.88
CA ASP A 2 10.84 0.91 33.61
C ASP A 2 10.00 -0.30 33.19
N GLY A 3 9.13 -0.19 32.18
CA GLY A 3 9.49 -0.09 30.76
C GLY A 3 9.17 -1.47 30.15
N ASN A 4 8.08 -1.58 29.40
CA ASN A 4 8.02 -1.51 27.93
C ASN A 4 8.10 -2.90 27.27
N ASP A 5 7.24 -3.06 26.26
CA ASP A 5 7.38 -3.93 25.08
C ASP A 5 7.24 -5.45 25.22
N GLN A 6 6.01 -5.94 24.95
CA GLN A 6 5.81 -7.24 24.32
C GLN A 6 4.91 -7.11 23.07
N TYR A 7 5.54 -6.82 21.93
CA TYR A 7 5.04 -7.22 20.62
C TYR A 7 6.22 -7.74 19.80
N THR A 8 6.52 -9.03 19.96
CA THR A 8 7.43 -9.78 19.10
C THR A 8 6.63 -10.43 17.97
N TRP A 9 6.80 -9.93 16.75
CA TRP A 9 6.32 -10.58 15.53
C TRP A 9 7.24 -11.75 15.17
N LEU A 10 6.68 -12.95 15.11
CA LEU A 10 7.34 -14.20 14.74
C LEU A 10 6.82 -14.70 13.38
N PHE A 11 7.63 -14.57 12.32
CA PHE A 11 7.63 -15.34 11.05
C PHE A 11 8.99 -15.01 10.39
N ALA A 12 9.83 -15.88 9.81
CA ALA A 12 9.86 -17.32 9.49
C ALA A 12 11.35 -17.70 9.16
N PRO A 13 11.71 -18.95 8.82
CA PRO A 13 13.07 -19.53 8.94
C PRO A 13 14.03 -19.24 7.74
N PRO A 14 15.33 -19.57 7.84
CA PRO A 14 16.35 -19.17 6.86
C PRO A 14 16.57 -20.21 5.75
N GLY A 15 16.94 -19.72 4.57
CA GLY A 15 17.71 -20.50 3.59
C GLY A 15 17.09 -20.57 2.20
N GLN A 16 17.60 -19.76 1.28
CA GLN A 16 18.31 -20.22 0.07
C GLN A 16 18.64 -19.00 -0.81
N GLN A 17 19.91 -18.62 -0.79
CA GLN A 17 20.51 -17.68 -1.73
C GLN A 17 20.79 -18.45 -3.03
N SER A 18 20.22 -18.01 -4.15
CA SER A 18 20.68 -18.38 -5.48
C SER A 18 21.39 -17.18 -6.11
N ALA A 19 22.69 -17.35 -6.32
CA ALA A 19 23.58 -16.38 -6.94
C ALA A 19 23.36 -16.36 -8.45
N TYR A 20 23.19 -15.17 -9.03
CA TYR A 20 23.34 -14.94 -10.46
C TYR A 20 24.57 -14.03 -10.68
N PRO A 21 25.48 -14.37 -11.61
CA PRO A 21 26.67 -13.57 -11.86
C PRO A 21 26.36 -12.31 -12.67
N TYR A 22 26.94 -11.19 -12.23
CA TYR A 22 26.97 -9.90 -12.93
C TYR A 22 27.72 -10.02 -14.27
N ALA A 23 27.06 -9.64 -15.37
CA ALA A 23 27.72 -9.37 -16.64
C ALA A 23 27.99 -7.85 -16.74
N ALA A 24 29.25 -7.47 -16.96
CA ALA A 24 29.67 -6.08 -17.15
C ALA A 24 29.21 -5.54 -18.53
N PRO A 25 28.77 -4.27 -18.63
CA PRO A 25 28.48 -3.66 -19.93
C PRO A 25 29.76 -3.22 -20.66
N PRO A 26 29.78 -3.29 -22.02
CA PRO A 26 30.95 -2.97 -22.84
C PRO A 26 31.22 -1.46 -22.95
N SER A 27 32.49 -1.14 -23.20
CA SER A 27 33.09 0.19 -23.30
C SER A 27 32.72 0.99 -24.57
N GLN A 28 32.32 2.25 -24.34
CA GLN A 28 32.37 3.54 -25.10
C GLN A 28 32.25 3.58 -26.64
N PRO A 29 31.79 4.74 -27.16
CA PRO A 29 32.78 5.61 -27.81
C PRO A 29 32.72 7.09 -27.40
N SER A 30 33.92 7.65 -27.31
CA SER A 30 34.29 9.03 -27.03
C SER A 30 33.95 9.98 -28.19
N TRP A 31 33.20 11.05 -27.92
CA TRP A 31 33.32 12.29 -28.67
C TRP A 31 33.84 13.38 -27.74
N GLN A 32 35.07 13.78 -28.01
CA GLN A 32 35.74 14.92 -27.40
C GLN A 32 35.04 16.20 -27.84
N LEU A 33 34.65 17.04 -26.88
CA LEU A 33 34.66 18.49 -27.04
C LEU A 33 35.39 19.10 -25.84
N THR A 34 36.32 19.97 -26.20
CA THR A 34 37.40 20.63 -25.44
C THR A 34 36.97 21.42 -24.19
N PRO A 35 37.88 21.65 -23.24
CA PRO A 35 37.60 22.40 -22.02
C PRO A 35 37.54 23.90 -22.30
N GLN A 36 36.39 24.54 -22.06
CA GLN A 36 36.35 25.99 -21.90
C GLN A 36 36.50 26.33 -20.42
N THR A 37 37.75 26.59 -20.04
CA THR A 37 38.10 27.45 -18.91
C THR A 37 37.49 28.82 -19.12
N SER A 38 36.47 29.18 -18.34
CA SER A 38 36.08 30.58 -18.13
C SER A 38 36.64 31.04 -16.78
N HIS A 39 37.83 31.64 -16.83
CA HIS A 39 38.27 32.60 -15.83
C HIS A 39 37.43 33.86 -15.96
N GLN A 40 36.78 34.31 -14.88
CA GLN A 40 36.49 35.72 -14.62
C GLN A 40 36.23 35.94 -13.11
N PRO A 41 36.40 37.17 -12.59
CA PRO A 41 37.33 37.46 -11.50
C PRO A 41 36.64 37.62 -10.13
N TYR A 42 37.45 37.55 -9.08
CA TYR A 42 37.08 38.05 -7.76
C TYR A 42 36.66 39.53 -7.85
N SER A 43 35.44 39.85 -7.41
CA SER A 43 35.01 41.21 -7.07
C SER A 43 34.51 41.22 -5.62
N PRO A 44 35.03 42.10 -4.74
CA PRO A 44 34.57 42.20 -3.37
C PRO A 44 33.38 43.17 -3.27
N ASN A 45 32.36 42.76 -2.49
CA ASN A 45 31.17 43.52 -2.06
C ASN A 45 30.08 43.86 -3.10
N SER A 46 28.87 43.31 -2.90
CA SER A 46 27.66 44.09 -2.55
C SER A 46 26.37 43.27 -2.79
N GLY A 47 25.49 43.24 -1.78
CA GLY A 47 24.05 43.01 -1.94
C GLY A 47 23.57 41.56 -1.96
N TYR A 48 22.74 41.20 -0.99
CA TYR A 48 21.89 40.00 -1.05
C TYR A 48 21.06 40.01 -2.34
N ASN A 49 21.39 39.11 -3.25
CA ASN A 49 20.54 38.76 -4.38
C ASN A 49 20.05 37.32 -4.14
N PRO A 50 18.78 37.07 -3.76
CA PRO A 50 18.29 35.71 -3.67
C PRO A 50 18.33 35.13 -5.09
N GLN A 51 19.30 34.25 -5.33
CA GLN A 51 19.35 33.46 -6.56
C GLN A 51 17.98 32.77 -6.73
N PRO A 52 17.35 32.81 -7.92
CA PRO A 52 16.21 31.97 -8.20
C PRO A 52 16.60 30.53 -7.91
N THR A 53 15.89 29.87 -6.99
CA THR A 53 16.10 28.45 -6.75
C THR A 53 15.91 27.71 -8.07
N PRO A 54 16.82 26.78 -8.45
CA PRO A 54 16.63 25.96 -9.62
C PRO A 54 15.27 25.28 -9.54
N ALA A 55 14.48 25.33 -10.62
CA ALA A 55 13.23 24.60 -10.70
C ALA A 55 13.50 23.13 -10.33
N PRO A 56 12.74 22.53 -9.37
CA PRO A 56 13.03 21.19 -8.94
C PRO A 56 12.95 20.24 -10.13
N ASN A 57 13.99 19.43 -10.35
CA ASN A 57 13.98 18.43 -11.40
C ASN A 57 12.95 17.34 -11.03
N TRP A 58 11.73 17.50 -11.53
CA TRP A 58 10.60 16.63 -11.22
C TRP A 58 10.82 15.18 -11.67
N ALA A 59 11.76 14.93 -12.58
CA ALA A 59 12.04 13.59 -13.12
C ALA A 59 12.65 12.62 -12.09
N HIS A 60 13.17 13.11 -10.96
CA HIS A 60 13.79 12.26 -9.93
C HIS A 60 13.00 12.17 -8.62
N LEU A 61 11.82 12.78 -8.54
CA LEU A 61 10.99 12.71 -7.33
C LEU A 61 10.16 11.42 -7.32
N PRO A 62 10.14 10.68 -6.19
CA PRO A 62 9.29 9.51 -6.09
C PRO A 62 7.81 9.94 -6.13
N PRO A 63 6.90 9.10 -6.65
CA PRO A 63 5.48 9.40 -6.67
C PRO A 63 4.94 9.55 -5.24
N CYS A 64 3.88 10.33 -5.05
CA CYS A 64 3.25 10.46 -3.75
C CYS A 64 2.79 9.07 -3.24
N PRO A 65 3.12 8.66 -2.01
CA PRO A 65 2.67 7.37 -1.46
C PRO A 65 1.17 7.35 -1.12
N GLY A 66 0.51 8.51 -1.17
CA GLY A 66 -0.90 8.65 -0.80
C GLY A 66 -1.09 8.34 0.69
N SER A 67 -2.08 7.48 0.97
CA SER A 67 -2.36 6.94 2.29
C SER A 67 -1.44 5.79 2.70
N ASN A 68 -0.58 5.29 1.80
CA ASN A 68 0.34 4.21 2.16
C ASN A 68 1.43 4.73 3.11
N LEU A 69 1.69 3.93 4.15
CA LEU A 69 2.76 4.19 5.08
C LEU A 69 4.10 3.75 4.47
N VAL A 70 5.05 4.68 4.36
CA VAL A 70 6.40 4.42 3.85
C VAL A 70 7.45 4.79 4.90
N GLN A 71 8.52 4.00 4.97
CA GLN A 71 9.65 4.16 5.90
C GLN A 71 10.90 4.63 5.16
N GLY A 72 11.81 5.30 5.86
CA GLY A 72 13.10 5.71 5.31
C GLY A 72 13.02 6.78 4.22
N TRP A 73 11.88 7.47 4.12
CA TRP A 73 11.71 8.61 3.23
C TRP A 73 12.11 9.90 3.94
N SER A 74 12.57 10.86 3.15
CA SER A 74 12.70 12.24 3.59
C SER A 74 11.37 12.99 3.45
N TRP A 75 11.04 13.75 4.49
CA TRP A 75 9.77 14.45 4.62
C TRP A 75 9.97 15.96 4.80
N TYR A 76 8.93 16.70 4.43
CA TYR A 76 8.81 18.13 4.64
C TYR A 76 7.59 18.45 5.50
N GLY A 77 7.48 19.68 6.00
CA GLY A 77 6.33 20.11 6.80
C GLY A 77 6.62 20.18 8.30
N PHE A 78 5.73 19.63 9.11
CA PHE A 78 5.77 19.64 10.56
C PHE A 78 5.78 18.21 11.11
N GLU A 79 6.11 18.04 12.38
CA GLU A 79 6.20 16.71 13.02
C GLU A 79 4.94 15.84 12.84
N ASN A 80 3.76 16.46 12.96
CA ASN A 80 2.47 15.80 12.83
C ASN A 80 1.79 16.00 11.46
N LEU A 81 2.43 16.78 10.58
CA LEU A 81 1.96 17.04 9.22
C LEU A 81 3.14 16.89 8.27
N VAL A 82 3.35 15.67 7.81
CA VAL A 82 4.46 15.35 6.91
C VAL A 82 4.03 15.34 5.45
N ILE A 83 4.92 15.80 4.59
CA ILE A 83 4.67 16.04 3.17
C ILE A 83 5.75 15.32 2.38
N CYS A 84 5.34 14.44 1.45
CA CYS A 84 6.30 13.74 0.60
C CYS A 84 6.99 14.71 -0.38
N PRO A 85 8.17 14.35 -0.92
CA PRO A 85 8.92 15.23 -1.82
C PRO A 85 8.13 15.70 -3.05
N SER A 86 7.29 14.82 -3.63
CA SER A 86 6.44 15.14 -4.77
C SER A 86 5.41 16.24 -4.44
N CYS A 87 4.62 16.07 -3.37
CA CYS A 87 3.62 17.07 -2.97
C CYS A 87 4.26 18.37 -2.46
N TRP A 88 5.46 18.30 -1.88
CA TRP A 88 6.20 19.49 -1.50
C TRP A 88 6.59 20.31 -2.72
N ALA A 89 7.23 19.68 -3.70
CA ALA A 89 7.68 20.35 -4.93
C ALA A 89 6.52 20.86 -5.79
N SER A 90 5.43 20.10 -5.90
CA SER A 90 4.31 20.45 -6.79
C SER A 90 3.32 21.45 -6.19
N PHE A 91 3.27 21.57 -4.86
CA PHE A 91 2.22 22.32 -4.18
C PHE A 91 2.76 23.13 -2.99
N ALA A 92 3.28 22.47 -1.95
CA ALA A 92 3.48 23.13 -0.67
C ALA A 92 4.61 24.20 -0.71
N SER A 93 5.70 23.93 -1.43
CA SER A 93 6.89 24.80 -1.47
C SER A 93 6.64 26.23 -1.95
N ALA A 94 5.61 26.44 -2.78
CA ALA A 94 5.24 27.76 -3.30
C ALA A 94 4.26 28.52 -2.38
N THR A 95 3.84 27.93 -1.26
CA THR A 95 2.86 28.54 -0.35
C THR A 95 3.53 29.37 0.76
N PRO A 96 2.84 30.37 1.33
CA PRO A 96 3.38 31.17 2.44
C PRO A 96 3.70 30.38 3.71
N LEU A 97 3.15 29.16 3.85
CA LEU A 97 3.38 28.30 5.01
C LEU A 97 4.69 27.50 4.90
N ALA A 98 5.24 27.32 3.69
CA ALA A 98 6.46 26.53 3.48
C ALA A 98 7.69 27.04 4.25
N PRO A 99 7.97 28.36 4.33
CA PRO A 99 9.10 28.87 5.12
C PRO A 99 8.98 28.62 6.62
N LEU A 100 7.77 28.35 7.12
CA LEU A 100 7.51 28.08 8.54
C LEU A 100 7.65 26.59 8.90
N ALA A 101 7.78 25.72 7.90
CA ALA A 101 7.88 24.28 8.10
C ALA A 101 9.28 23.90 8.63
N PRO A 102 9.39 23.33 9.84
CA PRO A 102 10.68 22.94 10.41
C PRO A 102 11.31 21.73 9.72
N LEU A 103 10.49 20.82 9.17
CA LEU A 103 10.99 19.67 8.43
C LEU A 103 11.30 20.09 7.00
N GLN A 104 12.56 19.98 6.61
CA GLN A 104 13.05 20.28 5.28
C GLN A 104 13.89 19.10 4.80
N ASN A 105 13.30 18.21 4.00
CA ASN A 105 13.95 17.02 3.47
C ASN A 105 14.56 16.11 4.56
N LEU A 106 13.89 15.98 5.70
CA LEU A 106 14.41 15.24 6.85
C LEU A 106 13.99 13.76 6.79
N PRO A 107 14.93 12.80 6.85
CA PRO A 107 14.58 11.39 6.92
C PRO A 107 13.91 11.08 8.26
N ILE A 108 12.77 10.39 8.21
CA ILE A 108 12.04 9.90 9.38
C ILE A 108 12.01 8.37 9.30
N ALA A 109 12.43 7.72 10.39
CA ALA A 109 12.53 6.26 10.45
C ALA A 109 11.15 5.60 10.53
N GLU A 110 10.24 6.22 11.29
CA GLU A 110 8.89 5.73 11.47
C GLU A 110 8.10 5.75 10.16
N PRO A 111 7.20 4.76 9.96
CA PRO A 111 6.31 4.75 8.81
C PRO A 111 5.39 5.96 8.83
N ARG A 112 5.37 6.73 7.74
CA ARG A 112 4.50 7.90 7.59
C ARG A 112 3.73 7.89 6.27
N MET A 113 2.56 8.53 6.25
CA MET A 113 1.78 8.81 5.05
C MET A 113 1.88 10.29 4.69
N CYS A 114 1.70 10.64 3.43
CA CYS A 114 1.65 12.05 3.04
C CYS A 114 0.37 12.71 3.59
N CYS A 115 0.45 13.89 4.20
CA CYS A 115 -0.75 14.62 4.60
C CYS A 115 -1.39 15.33 3.39
N LEU A 116 -0.57 15.87 2.49
CA LEU A 116 -1.04 16.67 1.35
C LEU A 116 -1.38 15.86 0.10
N TYR A 117 -1.56 14.53 0.18
CA TYR A 117 -2.29 13.83 -0.89
C TYR A 117 -3.79 14.13 -0.79
N SER A 118 -4.28 14.39 0.44
CA SER A 118 -5.70 14.66 0.73
C SER A 118 -6.09 16.07 0.25
N PRO A 119 -7.14 16.21 -0.57
CA PRO A 119 -7.65 17.52 -1.00
C PRO A 119 -8.05 18.41 0.18
N ARG A 120 -8.69 17.85 1.21
CA ARG A 120 -9.07 18.60 2.41
C ARG A 120 -7.86 19.13 3.18
N MET A 121 -6.83 18.33 3.35
CA MET A 121 -5.58 18.79 3.98
C MET A 121 -4.92 19.92 3.19
N ARG A 122 -5.01 19.91 1.85
CA ARG A 122 -4.53 21.02 1.02
C ARG A 122 -5.35 22.31 1.22
N ALA A 123 -6.65 22.20 1.36
CA ALA A 123 -7.51 23.35 1.66
C ALA A 123 -7.12 23.99 3.00
N LEU A 124 -7.01 23.18 4.06
CA LEU A 124 -6.59 23.65 5.39
C LEU A 124 -5.18 24.24 5.38
N TRP A 125 -4.27 23.66 4.59
CA TRP A 125 -2.92 24.19 4.39
C TRP A 125 -2.94 25.61 3.78
N ILE A 126 -3.79 25.84 2.75
CA ILE A 126 -3.95 27.15 2.12
C ILE A 126 -4.60 28.15 3.10
N GLU A 127 -5.62 27.72 3.83
CA GLU A 127 -6.30 28.55 4.83
C GLU A 127 -5.32 29.03 5.90
N ALA A 128 -4.52 28.12 6.47
CA ALA A 128 -3.47 28.46 7.43
C ALA A 128 -2.37 29.34 6.82
N GLY A 129 -2.06 29.18 5.53
CA GLY A 129 -1.10 29.99 4.81
C GLY A 129 -1.58 31.39 4.41
N THR A 130 -2.90 31.64 4.37
CA THR A 130 -3.47 32.94 3.96
C THR A 130 -3.20 34.02 5.00
N ASN A 131 -3.33 33.68 6.29
CA ASN A 131 -2.99 34.54 7.41
C ASN A 131 -2.20 33.71 8.45
N PRO A 132 -0.88 33.53 8.24
CA PRO A 132 -0.08 32.66 9.08
C PRO A 132 0.02 33.24 10.49
N SER A 133 -0.71 32.61 11.41
CA SER A 133 -0.65 32.87 12.84
C SER A 133 -0.35 31.55 13.56
N HIS A 134 0.24 31.63 14.75
CA HIS A 134 0.50 30.45 15.56
C HIS A 134 -0.79 29.64 15.80
N ALA A 135 -1.93 30.31 16.01
CA ALA A 135 -3.22 29.67 16.20
C ALA A 135 -3.69 28.92 14.93
N ALA A 136 -3.55 29.52 13.74
CA ALA A 136 -3.95 28.89 12.48
C ALA A 136 -3.09 27.66 12.16
N VAL A 137 -1.78 27.74 12.39
CA VAL A 137 -0.87 26.59 12.23
C VAL A 137 -1.21 25.50 13.23
N GLN A 138 -1.47 25.84 14.49
CA GLN A 138 -1.82 24.85 15.50
C GLN A 138 -3.12 24.11 15.15
N GLN A 139 -4.16 24.81 14.69
CA GLN A 139 -5.42 24.17 14.25
C GLN A 139 -5.21 23.17 13.10
N LEU A 140 -4.32 23.50 12.15
CA LEU A 140 -3.95 22.59 11.07
C LEU A 140 -3.24 21.33 11.60
N LEU A 141 -2.35 21.47 12.57
CA LEU A 141 -1.62 20.35 13.19
C LEU A 141 -2.53 19.49 14.06
N ASP A 142 -3.45 20.10 14.81
CA ASP A 142 -4.43 19.39 15.62
C ASP A 142 -5.36 18.56 14.72
N PHE A 143 -5.78 19.12 13.59
CA PHE A 143 -6.55 18.37 12.60
C PHE A 143 -5.73 17.24 11.96
N SER A 144 -4.46 17.46 11.65
CA SER A 144 -3.61 16.40 11.06
C SER A 144 -3.38 15.24 12.03
N LEU A 145 -3.24 15.52 13.33
CA LEU A 145 -3.19 14.53 14.40
C LEU A 145 -4.49 13.73 14.49
N MET A 146 -5.63 14.40 14.62
CA MET A 146 -6.94 13.74 14.68
C MET A 146 -7.16 12.85 13.44
N ARG A 147 -6.78 13.33 12.25
CA ARG A 147 -6.84 12.52 11.03
C ARG A 147 -5.96 11.27 11.09
N LEU A 148 -4.77 11.36 11.67
CA LEU A 148 -3.89 10.21 11.85
C LEU A 148 -4.48 9.19 12.85
N GLU A 149 -5.13 9.65 13.91
CA GLU A 149 -5.86 8.78 14.84
C GLU A 149 -6.98 8.03 14.12
N VAL A 150 -7.81 8.74 13.34
CA VAL A 150 -8.88 8.12 12.54
C VAL A 150 -8.31 7.11 11.54
N TYR A 151 -7.21 7.45 10.85
CA TYR A 151 -6.51 6.53 9.95
C TYR A 151 -6.11 5.24 10.68
N SER A 152 -5.44 5.35 11.83
CA SER A 152 -4.94 4.20 12.59
C SER A 152 -6.07 3.27 13.05
N ALA A 153 -7.25 3.82 13.33
CA ALA A 153 -8.43 3.08 13.76
C ALA A 153 -9.24 2.46 12.61
N THR A 154 -8.98 2.83 11.35
CA THR A 154 -9.84 2.46 10.21
C THR A 154 -9.09 1.73 9.11
N VAL A 155 -8.18 2.42 8.40
CA VAL A 155 -7.59 1.95 7.14
C VAL A 155 -6.85 0.61 7.28
N PRO A 156 -6.02 0.36 8.32
CA PRO A 156 -5.37 -0.93 8.50
C PRO A 156 -6.36 -2.09 8.62
N THR A 157 -7.45 -1.89 9.36
CA THR A 157 -8.51 -2.89 9.56
C THR A 157 -9.25 -3.15 8.25
N VAL A 158 -9.60 -2.11 7.49
CA VAL A 158 -10.23 -2.26 6.18
C VAL A 158 -9.35 -3.07 5.23
N ASN A 159 -8.06 -2.75 5.17
CA ASN A 159 -7.10 -3.46 4.31
C ASN A 159 -6.98 -4.94 4.72
N TYR A 160 -6.91 -5.21 6.02
CA TYR A 160 -6.88 -6.57 6.54
C TYR A 160 -8.13 -7.36 6.16
N LEU A 161 -9.33 -6.82 6.39
CA LEU A 161 -10.58 -7.49 6.06
C LEU A 161 -10.70 -7.75 4.55
N ARG A 162 -10.36 -6.78 3.71
CA ARG A 162 -10.31 -6.96 2.25
C ARG A 162 -9.36 -8.07 1.83
N HIS A 163 -8.20 -8.14 2.46
CA HIS A 163 -7.24 -9.21 2.18
C HIS A 163 -7.81 -10.59 2.57
N GLN A 164 -8.49 -10.69 3.71
CA GLN A 164 -9.16 -11.94 4.11
C GLN A 164 -10.25 -12.36 3.11
N LEU A 165 -11.10 -11.43 2.67
CA LEU A 165 -12.12 -11.71 1.65
C LEU A 165 -11.48 -12.17 0.33
N MET A 166 -10.37 -11.55 -0.08
CA MET A 166 -9.60 -11.97 -1.26
C MET A 166 -9.12 -13.42 -1.13
N LEU A 167 -8.56 -13.81 0.02
CA LEU A 167 -8.10 -15.18 0.27
C LEU A 167 -9.25 -16.18 0.22
N GLN A 168 -10.40 -15.86 0.80
CA GLN A 168 -11.60 -16.72 0.77
C GLN A 168 -12.15 -16.90 -0.66
N ARG A 169 -12.14 -15.84 -1.47
CA ARG A 169 -12.49 -15.92 -2.90
C ARG A 169 -11.51 -16.80 -3.67
N SER A 170 -10.21 -16.62 -3.43
CA SER A 170 -9.17 -17.47 -4.03
C SER A 170 -9.34 -18.94 -3.65
N GLN A 171 -9.68 -19.22 -2.39
CA GLN A 171 -9.97 -20.58 -1.92
C GLN A 171 -11.19 -21.17 -2.63
N ALA A 172 -12.29 -20.41 -2.75
CA ALA A 172 -13.47 -20.85 -3.49
C ALA A 172 -13.13 -21.14 -4.97
N MET A 173 -12.31 -20.32 -5.62
CA MET A 173 -11.87 -20.57 -7.00
C MET A 173 -11.05 -21.87 -7.11
N HIS A 174 -10.13 -22.10 -6.17
CA HIS A 174 -9.34 -23.33 -6.14
C HIS A 174 -10.22 -24.58 -5.96
N LEU A 175 -11.15 -24.55 -5.01
CA LEU A 175 -12.10 -25.65 -4.78
C LEU A 175 -13.00 -25.89 -6.01
N SER A 176 -13.40 -24.82 -6.72
CA SER A 176 -14.15 -24.94 -7.97
C SER A 176 -13.36 -25.67 -9.05
N GLN A 177 -12.06 -25.38 -9.17
CA GLN A 177 -11.19 -26.05 -10.13
C GLN A 177 -11.06 -27.54 -9.80
N MET A 178 -10.83 -27.87 -8.52
CA MET A 178 -10.73 -29.26 -8.07
C MET A 178 -12.03 -30.02 -8.29
N SER A 179 -13.18 -29.44 -7.96
CA SER A 179 -14.49 -30.05 -8.23
C SER A 179 -14.65 -30.39 -9.72
N THR A 180 -14.38 -29.43 -10.61
CA THR A 180 -14.49 -29.64 -12.07
C THR A 180 -13.56 -30.74 -12.58
N MET A 181 -12.33 -30.80 -12.07
CA MET A 181 -11.36 -31.85 -12.43
C MET A 181 -11.89 -33.24 -12.06
N TYR A 182 -12.36 -33.41 -10.81
CA TYR A 182 -12.89 -34.69 -10.34
C TYR A 182 -14.21 -35.06 -11.02
N GLN A 183 -15.06 -34.09 -11.36
CA GLN A 183 -16.26 -34.31 -12.16
C GLN A 183 -15.94 -34.85 -13.56
N GLY A 184 -14.86 -34.35 -14.18
CA GLY A 184 -14.36 -34.87 -15.46
C GLY A 184 -13.92 -36.32 -15.35
N MET A 185 -13.18 -36.67 -14.29
CA MET A 185 -12.73 -38.04 -14.02
C MET A 185 -13.90 -38.99 -13.74
N ASP A 186 -14.92 -38.54 -12.98
CA ASP A 186 -16.17 -39.27 -12.76
C ASP A 186 -16.86 -39.60 -14.09
N SER A 187 -17.03 -38.58 -14.94
CA SER A 187 -17.64 -38.73 -16.27
C SER A 187 -16.88 -39.73 -17.14
N MET A 188 -15.55 -39.71 -17.13
CA MET A 188 -14.72 -40.66 -17.86
C MET A 188 -14.88 -42.10 -17.35
N LYS A 189 -14.88 -42.33 -16.03
CA LYS A 189 -15.03 -43.67 -15.44
C LYS A 189 -16.43 -44.24 -15.70
N ILE A 190 -17.47 -43.39 -15.70
CA ILE A 190 -18.84 -43.79 -16.06
C ILE A 190 -18.94 -44.17 -17.53
N ILE A 191 -18.42 -43.33 -18.45
CA ILE A 191 -18.49 -43.58 -19.90
C ILE A 191 -17.69 -44.81 -20.30
N ALA A 192 -16.52 -45.03 -19.69
CA ALA A 192 -15.69 -46.22 -19.92
C ALA A 192 -16.35 -47.52 -19.41
N GLY A 193 -17.47 -47.43 -18.69
CA GLY A 193 -18.14 -48.59 -18.10
C GLY A 193 -17.36 -49.25 -16.96
N THR A 194 -16.31 -48.58 -16.47
CA THR A 194 -15.45 -49.03 -15.37
C THR A 194 -15.91 -48.47 -14.01
N ALA A 195 -17.09 -47.86 -13.94
CA ALA A 195 -17.72 -47.48 -12.69
C ALA A 195 -18.14 -48.72 -11.89
N ASP A 196 -18.03 -48.63 -10.57
CA ASP A 196 -18.36 -49.74 -9.67
C ASP A 196 -19.86 -50.03 -9.72
N LYS A 197 -20.22 -51.28 -10.01
CA LYS A 197 -21.63 -51.70 -10.22
C LYS A 197 -22.37 -52.02 -8.93
N HIS A 198 -21.64 -52.27 -7.84
CA HIS A 198 -22.19 -52.80 -6.59
C HIS A 198 -21.83 -51.97 -5.35
N HIS A 199 -21.07 -50.89 -5.53
CA HIS A 199 -20.65 -50.01 -4.45
C HIS A 199 -20.93 -48.55 -4.83
N GLU A 200 -21.44 -47.80 -3.87
CA GLU A 200 -21.61 -46.35 -3.97
C GLU A 200 -20.67 -45.65 -2.99
N TYR A 201 -20.20 -44.48 -3.37
CA TYR A 201 -19.27 -43.65 -2.61
C TYR A 201 -19.99 -42.40 -2.12
N GLY A 202 -19.78 -42.02 -0.86
CA GLY A 202 -20.35 -40.79 -0.30
C GLY A 202 -20.88 -40.97 1.11
N ASN A 203 -21.80 -40.09 1.49
CA ASN A 203 -22.44 -40.08 2.80
C ASN A 203 -23.78 -39.32 2.72
N ASN A 204 -24.55 -39.32 3.82
CA ASN A 204 -25.87 -38.67 3.86
C ASN A 204 -25.85 -37.15 3.62
N GLN A 205 -24.70 -36.47 3.76
CA GLN A 205 -24.57 -35.03 3.51
C GLN A 205 -24.22 -34.73 2.05
N LEU A 206 -23.40 -35.56 1.41
CA LEU A 206 -22.95 -35.39 0.04
C LEU A 206 -23.88 -36.05 -0.99
N GLY A 207 -24.60 -37.09 -0.60
CA GLY A 207 -25.27 -38.03 -1.50
C GLY A 207 -24.38 -39.24 -1.82
N TRP A 208 -24.93 -40.15 -2.61
CA TRP A 208 -24.27 -41.38 -3.03
C TRP A 208 -23.93 -41.33 -4.52
N PHE A 209 -22.71 -41.73 -4.86
CA PHE A 209 -22.13 -41.63 -6.20
C PHE A 209 -21.60 -42.97 -6.67
N ARG A 210 -21.65 -43.22 -7.99
CA ARG A 210 -21.17 -44.48 -8.59
C ARG A 210 -19.64 -44.58 -8.68
N THR A 211 -18.94 -43.48 -8.42
CA THR A 211 -17.48 -43.43 -8.41
C THR A 211 -16.97 -42.60 -7.23
N GLU A 212 -15.76 -42.90 -6.78
CA GLU A 212 -15.05 -42.09 -5.78
C GLU A 212 -14.81 -40.66 -6.26
N HIS A 213 -14.55 -40.45 -7.55
CA HIS A 213 -14.30 -39.12 -8.12
C HIS A 213 -15.56 -38.24 -8.07
N GLY A 214 -16.74 -38.83 -8.28
CA GLY A 214 -18.01 -38.12 -8.12
C GLY A 214 -18.21 -37.64 -6.68
N ALA A 215 -17.94 -38.50 -5.70
CA ALA A 215 -18.00 -38.15 -4.28
C ALA A 215 -16.99 -37.06 -3.90
N THR A 216 -15.74 -37.16 -4.38
CA THR A 216 -14.70 -36.13 -4.16
C THR A 216 -15.07 -34.79 -4.80
N SER A 217 -15.60 -34.80 -6.03
CA SER A 217 -16.08 -33.60 -6.72
C SER A 217 -17.18 -32.90 -5.92
N ALA A 218 -18.14 -33.67 -5.39
CA ALA A 218 -19.23 -33.16 -4.56
C ALA A 218 -18.74 -32.57 -3.24
N GLN A 219 -17.71 -33.18 -2.63
CA GLN A 219 -17.08 -32.64 -1.43
C GLN A 219 -16.44 -31.26 -1.70
N PHE A 220 -15.65 -31.13 -2.76
CA PHE A 220 -15.05 -29.85 -3.12
C PHE A 220 -16.10 -28.79 -3.43
N GLU A 221 -17.21 -29.16 -4.06
CA GLU A 221 -18.32 -28.25 -4.34
C GLU A 221 -19.02 -27.78 -3.05
N MET A 222 -19.22 -28.66 -2.07
CA MET A 222 -19.75 -28.30 -0.76
C MET A 222 -18.82 -27.32 -0.03
N GLU A 223 -17.52 -27.61 0.00
CA GLU A 223 -16.50 -26.75 0.61
C GLU A 223 -16.41 -25.41 -0.13
N ARG A 224 -16.51 -25.41 -1.47
CA ARG A 224 -16.54 -24.20 -2.30
C ARG A 224 -17.68 -23.28 -1.89
N ARG A 225 -18.89 -23.81 -1.73
CA ARG A 225 -20.05 -23.03 -1.30
C ARG A 225 -19.83 -22.40 0.08
N ALA A 226 -19.24 -23.16 1.02
CA ALA A 226 -18.92 -22.64 2.34
C ALA A 226 -17.81 -21.58 2.32
N ALA A 227 -16.82 -21.69 1.43
CA ALA A 227 -15.78 -20.67 1.23
C ALA A 227 -16.34 -19.41 0.57
N ALA A 228 -17.21 -19.57 -0.45
CA ALA A 228 -17.88 -18.46 -1.12
C ALA A 228 -18.82 -17.69 -0.17
N ALA A 229 -19.57 -18.39 0.69
CA ALA A 229 -20.43 -17.74 1.67
C ALA A 229 -19.65 -16.88 2.68
N ARG A 230 -18.45 -17.31 3.06
CA ARG A 230 -17.54 -16.52 3.92
C ARG A 230 -17.00 -15.29 3.19
N ALA A 231 -16.62 -15.46 1.93
CA ALA A 231 -16.09 -14.39 1.08
C ALA A 231 -17.08 -13.23 0.81
N ASP A 232 -18.37 -13.49 0.95
CA ASP A 232 -19.45 -12.52 0.76
C ASP A 232 -20.24 -12.29 2.06
N ASP A 233 -19.60 -12.50 3.22
CA ASP A 233 -20.21 -12.28 4.53
C ASP A 233 -20.72 -10.83 4.69
N PRO A 234 -22.05 -10.61 4.83
CA PRO A 234 -22.61 -9.27 4.93
C PRO A 234 -22.13 -8.49 6.16
N GLY A 235 -21.82 -9.19 7.26
CA GLY A 235 -21.32 -8.56 8.48
C GLY A 235 -19.96 -7.90 8.28
N THR A 236 -19.02 -8.66 7.71
CA THR A 236 -17.68 -8.15 7.36
C THR A 236 -17.76 -6.99 6.37
N LEU A 237 -18.61 -7.09 5.36
CA LEU A 237 -18.82 -6.02 4.38
C LEU A 237 -19.41 -4.75 5.02
N ALA A 238 -20.34 -4.89 5.96
CA ALA A 238 -20.91 -3.75 6.69
C ALA A 238 -19.85 -3.05 7.56
N VAL A 239 -18.99 -3.81 8.24
CA VAL A 239 -17.87 -3.24 9.02
C VAL A 239 -16.89 -2.49 8.13
N ILE A 240 -16.55 -3.05 6.96
CA ILE A 240 -15.71 -2.34 5.97
C ILE A 240 -16.37 -1.00 5.60
N ALA A 241 -17.64 -1.01 5.24
CA ALA A 241 -18.35 0.19 4.82
C ALA A 241 -18.40 1.26 5.93
N GLU A 242 -18.63 0.86 7.18
CA GLU A 242 -18.62 1.78 8.33
C GLU A 242 -17.25 2.44 8.53
N LEU A 243 -16.18 1.63 8.52
CA LEU A 243 -14.81 2.14 8.72
C LEU A 243 -14.37 3.05 7.57
N GLU A 244 -14.77 2.74 6.34
CA GLU A 244 -14.52 3.61 5.19
C GLU A 244 -15.28 4.93 5.29
N ALA A 245 -16.53 4.91 5.74
CA ALA A 245 -17.29 6.15 5.97
C ALA A 245 -16.62 7.03 7.03
N ARG A 246 -16.10 6.42 8.11
CA ARG A 246 -15.33 7.14 9.14
C ARG A 246 -14.06 7.79 8.59
N TRP A 247 -13.35 7.10 7.71
CA TRP A 247 -12.16 7.66 7.06
C TRP A 247 -12.51 8.79 6.08
N MET A 248 -13.53 8.58 5.25
CA MET A 248 -13.99 9.58 4.28
C MET A 248 -14.51 10.86 4.94
N ALA A 249 -14.97 10.80 6.20
CA ALA A 249 -15.39 11.98 6.95
C ALA A 249 -14.24 12.96 7.26
N VAL A 250 -12.97 12.52 7.18
CA VAL A 250 -11.77 13.34 7.43
C VAL A 250 -10.91 13.58 6.19
N GLU A 251 -11.28 13.01 5.04
CA GLU A 251 -10.69 13.26 3.71
C GLU A 251 -11.40 14.40 2.97
#